data_AF-A0A7J5XFE2-F1
#
_entry.id   AF-A0A7J5XFE2-F1
#
_cell.length_a   1.000
_cell.length_b   1.000
_cell.length_c   1.000
_cell.angle_alpha   90.00
_cell.angle_beta   90.00
_cell.angle_gamma   90.00
#
_symmetry.space_group_name_H-M   'P 1'
#
loop_
_entity.id
_entity.type
_entity.pdbx_description
1 polymer ?
#
loop_
_entity_poly.entity_id
_entity_poly.type
_entity_poly.pdbx_seq_one_letter_code
_entity_poly.pdbx_strand_id
1 'polypeptide(L)'
;MERGREQDHAAFNAWKYRHYFEFDSVKIHSAWESFRRIVEKIPTKSGVKLPQRKSFAGYLEREYDIMDANLQATLGEVDFVSTTADIWTVNNKSFMGVTIHWINSTLQRNKAALACKRIRGRHTYDVIGAEIEEIHSSYGLHGKVVATVTDNASNFAKAFRVYQPCNLESESENEPTFTDVIEPLSTASGDGQFSLPPHYRCASHTINLISTSDVDKHLNSCADTKAVYRSSIAKCTALWTKASRSTLASEQVEEVSRRKLMVPTSTRWNSLYEAISRIITIPLNELNPLCVKLGIKCLNEREYQFLKEYCTVMKPLTVALDILQGDECTYGALLPTLTSLMSKTLALKDDLSRMTASLPDVIVKAIKTRFDAVLDSQEGLLAAATCPKFKLRWLIDECRREHVKELLTTECVTMLIPAEMDFFDFENQPTESFSAEKEVTDYLRSGYELEILNQFPNLKKMYMKYNTPTPSSAPVERLFSLGGLVLSPKRNRLSDRRFEKLLLMRYNHCFTPKENKKT
;
A
#
# COMPACT_ATOMS: atom_id res chain seq x y z
N MET A 1 -40.74 -11.55 27.67
CA MET A 1 -39.75 -10.95 26.74
C MET A 1 -38.31 -10.94 27.26
N GLU A 2 -38.05 -11.16 28.56
CA GLU A 2 -36.67 -11.23 29.10
C GLU A 2 -36.06 -12.64 29.03
N ARG A 3 -36.82 -13.71 29.33
CA ARG A 3 -36.32 -15.10 29.22
C ARG A 3 -35.91 -15.55 27.81
N GLY A 4 -36.52 -14.99 26.77
CA GLY A 4 -36.15 -15.29 25.37
C GLY A 4 -34.82 -14.64 24.96
N ARG A 5 -34.55 -13.42 25.46
CA ARG A 5 -33.29 -12.71 25.20
C ARG A 5 -32.10 -13.37 25.89
N GLU A 6 -32.29 -13.98 27.07
CA GLU A 6 -31.23 -14.74 27.76
C GLU A 6 -30.88 -16.07 27.07
N GLN A 7 -31.87 -16.79 26.53
CA GLN A 7 -31.64 -18.04 25.79
C GLN A 7 -30.92 -17.81 24.46
N ASP A 8 -31.28 -16.74 23.73
CA ASP A 8 -30.60 -16.36 22.49
C ASP A 8 -29.15 -15.93 22.74
N HIS A 9 -28.90 -15.24 23.86
CA HIS A 9 -27.56 -14.83 24.27
C HIS A 9 -26.70 -16.03 24.72
N ALA A 10 -27.30 -17.00 25.42
CA ALA A 10 -26.63 -18.23 25.82
C ALA A 10 -26.30 -19.14 24.62
N ALA A 11 -27.20 -19.25 23.63
CA ALA A 11 -26.97 -20.01 22.41
C ALA A 11 -25.87 -19.37 21.52
N PHE A 12 -25.90 -18.05 21.39
CA PHE A 12 -24.85 -17.29 20.69
C PHE A 12 -23.49 -17.45 21.38
N ASN A 13 -23.45 -17.34 22.70
CA ASN A 13 -22.24 -17.54 23.47
C ASN A 13 -21.74 -18.99 23.37
N ALA A 14 -22.62 -19.99 23.46
CA ALA A 14 -22.27 -21.40 23.27
C ALA A 14 -21.67 -21.65 21.87
N TRP A 15 -22.21 -21.04 20.82
CA TRP A 15 -21.65 -21.11 19.46
C TRP A 15 -20.28 -20.41 19.36
N LYS A 16 -20.15 -19.21 19.94
CA LYS A 16 -18.90 -18.44 20.02
C LYS A 16 -17.78 -19.22 20.72
N TYR A 17 -18.09 -19.83 21.86
CA TYR A 17 -17.13 -20.62 22.65
C TYR A 17 -16.79 -21.97 22.00
N ARG A 18 -17.74 -22.59 21.30
CA ARG A 18 -17.52 -23.89 20.63
C ARG A 18 -16.73 -23.77 19.32
N HIS A 19 -16.76 -22.61 18.66
CA HIS A 19 -16.08 -22.39 17.38
C HIS A 19 -14.88 -21.42 17.44
N TYR A 20 -14.52 -20.89 18.62
CA TYR A 20 -13.36 -20.02 18.85
C TYR A 20 -13.28 -18.85 17.85
N PHE A 21 -14.33 -18.03 17.78
CA PHE A 21 -14.30 -16.77 17.04
C PHE A 21 -13.83 -15.63 17.95
N GLU A 22 -12.63 -15.10 17.72
CA GLU A 22 -12.15 -13.82 18.26
C GLU A 22 -12.54 -12.69 17.28
N PHE A 23 -13.20 -11.65 17.78
CA PHE A 23 -13.53 -10.45 17.01
C PHE A 23 -12.99 -9.21 17.72
N ASP A 24 -12.18 -8.41 17.03
CA ASP A 24 -11.81 -7.05 17.44
C ASP A 24 -12.98 -6.08 17.24
N SER A 25 -13.11 -5.11 18.15
CA SER A 25 -14.28 -4.22 18.32
C SER A 25 -14.71 -3.41 17.08
N VAL A 26 -13.80 -3.05 16.18
CA VAL A 26 -14.11 -2.29 14.94
C VAL A 26 -14.62 -3.22 13.81
N LYS A 27 -14.27 -4.51 13.85
CA LYS A 27 -14.74 -5.52 12.89
C LYS A 27 -16.12 -6.09 13.24
N ILE A 28 -16.70 -5.70 14.37
CA ILE A 28 -18.00 -6.18 14.83
C ILE A 28 -19.10 -5.75 13.88
N HIS A 29 -19.14 -4.51 13.40
CA HIS A 29 -20.35 -4.01 12.72
C HIS A 29 -20.66 -4.68 11.37
N SER A 30 -19.65 -4.96 10.53
CA SER A 30 -19.85 -5.63 9.22
C SER A 30 -19.95 -7.15 9.34
N ALA A 31 -19.19 -7.77 10.25
CA ALA A 31 -19.30 -9.20 10.55
C ALA A 31 -20.64 -9.53 11.22
N TRP A 32 -21.14 -8.64 12.09
CA TRP A 32 -22.44 -8.76 12.73
C TRP A 32 -23.59 -8.64 11.75
N GLU A 33 -23.52 -7.74 10.77
CA GLU A 33 -24.56 -7.62 9.74
C GLU A 33 -24.60 -8.86 8.82
N SER A 34 -23.43 -9.36 8.43
CA SER A 34 -23.32 -10.60 7.65
C SER A 34 -23.82 -11.81 8.43
N PHE A 35 -23.48 -11.89 9.73
CA PHE A 35 -23.95 -12.95 10.62
C PHE A 35 -25.46 -12.86 10.84
N ARG A 36 -26.01 -11.66 11.06
CA ARG A 36 -27.45 -11.42 11.20
C ARG A 36 -28.20 -11.87 9.96
N ARG A 37 -27.72 -11.52 8.76
CA ARG A 37 -28.30 -12.01 7.48
C ARG A 37 -28.25 -13.53 7.35
N ILE A 38 -27.18 -14.18 7.83
CA ILE A 38 -27.10 -15.64 7.84
C ILE A 38 -28.15 -16.20 8.79
N VAL A 39 -28.23 -15.68 10.01
CA VAL A 39 -29.18 -16.12 11.04
C VAL A 39 -30.63 -15.94 10.57
N GLU A 40 -30.95 -14.81 9.92
CA GLU A 40 -32.26 -14.55 9.32
C GLU A 40 -32.63 -15.56 8.22
N LYS A 41 -31.62 -16.15 7.56
CA LYS A 41 -31.80 -17.19 6.53
C LYS A 41 -31.79 -18.61 7.09
N ILE A 42 -31.49 -18.82 8.37
CA ILE A 42 -31.59 -20.14 9.00
C ILE A 42 -33.10 -20.46 9.15
N PRO A 43 -33.59 -21.53 8.50
CA PRO A 43 -35.01 -21.88 8.57
C PRO A 43 -35.42 -22.16 10.02
N THR A 44 -36.46 -21.49 10.51
CA THR A 44 -37.04 -21.71 11.85
C THR A 44 -38.09 -22.82 11.87
N LYS A 45 -38.48 -23.34 10.70
CA LYS A 45 -39.46 -24.44 10.55
C LYS A 45 -38.77 -25.80 10.66
N SER A 46 -39.36 -26.71 11.43
CA SER A 46 -38.88 -28.10 11.52
C SER A 46 -38.97 -28.79 10.15
N GLY A 47 -37.90 -29.49 9.75
CA GLY A 47 -37.84 -30.27 8.51
C GLY A 47 -37.05 -29.66 7.35
N VAL A 48 -36.66 -28.38 7.41
CA VAL A 48 -35.79 -27.78 6.37
C VAL A 48 -34.32 -28.07 6.71
N LYS A 49 -33.66 -28.88 5.88
CA LYS A 49 -32.23 -29.20 6.06
C LYS A 49 -31.37 -28.08 5.46
N LEU A 50 -30.40 -27.60 6.23
CA LEU A 50 -29.41 -26.64 5.74
C LEU A 50 -28.62 -27.21 4.56
N PRO A 51 -28.13 -26.36 3.64
CA PRO A 51 -27.35 -26.82 2.49
C PRO A 51 -26.17 -27.69 2.92
N GLN A 52 -26.03 -28.85 2.28
CA GLN A 52 -24.86 -29.69 2.50
C GLN A 52 -23.61 -29.06 1.87
N ARG A 53 -22.42 -29.41 2.38
CA ARG A 53 -21.13 -28.89 1.90
C ARG A 53 -20.95 -28.96 0.37
N LYS A 54 -21.45 -30.02 -0.28
CA LYS A 54 -21.39 -30.17 -1.75
C LYS A 54 -22.26 -29.16 -2.48
N SER A 55 -23.49 -28.93 -2.00
CA SER A 55 -24.41 -27.92 -2.54
C SER A 55 -23.87 -26.51 -2.38
N PHE A 56 -23.22 -26.23 -1.25
CA PHE A 56 -22.58 -24.94 -1.01
C PHE A 56 -21.38 -24.68 -1.93
N ALA A 57 -20.64 -25.72 -2.33
CA ALA A 57 -19.54 -25.57 -3.27
C ALA A 57 -20.02 -25.11 -4.66
N GLY A 58 -21.09 -25.70 -5.20
CA GLY A 58 -21.66 -25.27 -6.48
C GLY A 58 -22.25 -23.86 -6.44
N TYR A 59 -22.88 -23.49 -5.32
CA TYR A 59 -23.32 -22.12 -5.08
C TYR A 59 -22.14 -21.13 -5.11
N LEU A 60 -21.05 -21.46 -4.42
CA LEU A 60 -19.87 -20.62 -4.33
C LEU A 60 -19.20 -20.38 -5.70
N GLU A 61 -19.13 -21.43 -6.53
CA GLU A 61 -18.60 -21.29 -7.90
C GLU A 61 -19.48 -20.33 -8.72
N ARG A 62 -20.80 -20.47 -8.65
CA ARG A 62 -21.74 -19.57 -9.35
C ARG A 62 -21.62 -18.11 -8.89
N GLU A 63 -21.57 -17.87 -7.58
CA GLU A 63 -21.42 -16.51 -7.05
C GLU A 63 -20.09 -15.88 -7.45
N TYR A 64 -19.02 -16.68 -7.51
CA TYR A 64 -17.74 -16.24 -8.05
C TYR A 64 -17.87 -15.84 -9.51
N ASP A 65 -18.48 -16.68 -10.35
CA ASP A 65 -18.59 -16.42 -11.79
C ASP A 65 -19.45 -15.16 -12.07
N ILE A 66 -20.49 -14.91 -11.27
CA ILE A 66 -21.30 -13.66 -11.33
C ILE A 66 -20.45 -12.45 -10.94
N MET A 67 -19.73 -12.53 -9.81
CA MET A 67 -18.85 -11.45 -9.35
C MET A 67 -17.76 -11.13 -10.39
N ASP A 68 -17.15 -12.16 -10.99
CA ASP A 68 -16.10 -12.02 -11.99
C ASP A 68 -16.62 -11.39 -13.28
N ALA A 69 -17.78 -11.82 -13.77
CA ALA A 69 -18.44 -11.22 -14.93
C ALA A 69 -18.81 -9.74 -14.69
N ASN A 70 -19.33 -9.40 -13.51
CA ASN A 70 -19.63 -8.02 -13.15
C ASN A 70 -18.37 -7.14 -13.09
N LEU A 71 -17.27 -7.70 -12.58
CA LEU A 71 -15.98 -7.02 -12.55
C LEU A 71 -15.44 -6.78 -13.96
N GLN A 72 -15.46 -7.81 -14.83
CA GLN A 72 -15.04 -7.67 -16.23
C GLN A 72 -15.88 -6.62 -16.98
N ALA A 73 -17.21 -6.61 -16.80
CA ALA A 73 -18.09 -5.61 -17.40
C ALA A 73 -17.71 -4.19 -16.93
N THR A 74 -17.46 -4.01 -15.62
CA THR A 74 -17.03 -2.72 -15.06
C THR A 74 -15.70 -2.26 -15.64
N LEU A 75 -14.72 -3.17 -15.75
CA LEU A 75 -13.39 -2.84 -16.31
C LEU A 75 -13.42 -2.61 -17.83
N GLY A 76 -14.44 -3.13 -18.52
CA GLY A 76 -14.71 -2.85 -19.93
C GLY A 76 -14.94 -1.37 -20.21
N GLU A 77 -15.65 -0.68 -19.31
CA GLU A 77 -16.03 0.74 -19.44
C GLU A 77 -14.94 1.73 -18.99
N VAL A 78 -13.85 1.23 -18.40
CA VAL A 78 -12.78 2.07 -17.83
C VAL A 78 -11.63 2.21 -18.82
N ASP A 79 -11.17 3.44 -19.04
CA ASP A 79 -10.04 3.75 -19.94
C ASP A 79 -8.69 3.52 -19.27
N PHE A 80 -8.54 3.99 -18.02
CA PHE A 80 -7.28 3.97 -17.30
C PHE A 80 -7.39 3.15 -16.02
N VAL A 81 -6.51 2.15 -15.90
CA VAL A 81 -6.40 1.32 -14.69
C VAL A 81 -4.96 1.29 -14.21
N SER A 82 -4.75 0.98 -12.94
CA SER A 82 -3.44 0.66 -12.39
C SER A 82 -3.54 -0.59 -11.55
N THR A 83 -2.51 -1.41 -11.58
CA THR A 83 -2.45 -2.63 -10.79
C THR A 83 -1.38 -2.53 -9.71
N THR A 84 -1.56 -3.27 -8.63
CA THR A 84 -0.51 -3.49 -7.63
C THR A 84 -0.24 -4.99 -7.53
N ALA A 85 1.01 -5.40 -7.56
CA ALA A 85 1.39 -6.81 -7.46
C ALA A 85 2.43 -7.04 -6.35
N ASP A 86 2.31 -8.17 -5.67
CA ASP A 86 3.25 -8.62 -4.64
C ASP A 86 3.13 -10.15 -4.45
N ILE A 87 4.13 -10.77 -3.82
CA ILE A 87 4.15 -12.20 -3.51
C ILE A 87 4.14 -12.42 -2.00
N TRP A 88 3.05 -12.99 -1.52
CA TRP A 88 2.90 -13.38 -0.12
C TRP A 88 3.31 -14.82 0.11
N THR A 89 4.27 -15.03 1.02
CA THR A 89 4.67 -16.36 1.48
C THR A 89 4.08 -16.68 2.85
N VAL A 90 3.29 -17.76 2.93
CA VAL A 90 2.61 -18.22 4.15
C VAL A 90 2.48 -19.75 4.14
N ASN A 91 2.63 -20.39 5.30
CA ASN A 91 2.48 -21.85 5.46
C ASN A 91 3.25 -22.67 4.39
N ASN A 92 4.49 -22.27 4.09
CA ASN A 92 5.36 -22.86 3.06
C ASN A 92 4.73 -22.87 1.64
N LYS A 93 3.88 -21.89 1.35
CA LYS A 93 3.30 -21.63 0.04
C LYS A 93 3.49 -20.16 -0.31
N SER A 94 3.56 -19.87 -1.61
CA SER A 94 3.67 -18.50 -2.10
C SER A 94 2.51 -18.20 -3.03
N PHE A 95 1.94 -17.01 -2.88
CA PHE A 95 0.78 -16.55 -3.60
C PHE A 95 1.06 -15.17 -4.20
N MET A 96 0.85 -15.02 -5.50
CA MET A 96 0.89 -13.73 -6.18
C MET A 96 -0.46 -13.06 -6.06
N GLY A 97 -0.48 -11.94 -5.32
CA GLY A 97 -1.63 -11.07 -5.24
C GLY A 97 -1.55 -10.01 -6.33
N VAL A 98 -2.66 -9.77 -7.01
CA VAL A 98 -2.81 -8.63 -7.92
C VAL A 98 -4.11 -7.91 -7.59
N THR A 99 -4.03 -6.60 -7.36
CA THR A 99 -5.20 -5.74 -7.21
C THR A 99 -5.21 -4.69 -8.31
N ILE A 100 -6.40 -4.18 -8.63
CA ILE A 100 -6.64 -3.17 -9.66
C ILE A 100 -7.33 -1.95 -9.03
N HIS A 101 -6.99 -0.77 -9.54
CA HIS A 101 -7.46 0.54 -9.10
C HIS A 101 -7.83 1.38 -10.32
N TRP A 102 -8.88 2.17 -10.21
CA TRP A 102 -9.28 3.13 -11.22
C TRP A 102 -10.05 4.30 -10.60
N ILE A 103 -10.16 5.38 -11.35
CA ILE A 103 -10.99 6.53 -11.00
C ILE A 103 -12.18 6.51 -11.95
N ASN A 104 -13.40 6.58 -11.41
CA ASN A 104 -14.62 6.59 -12.24
C ASN A 104 -14.97 8.02 -12.70
N SER A 105 -16.04 8.15 -13.49
CA SER A 105 -16.51 9.44 -14.01
C SER A 105 -16.92 10.45 -12.92
N THR A 106 -17.28 9.96 -11.73
CA THR A 106 -17.60 10.78 -10.55
C THR A 106 -16.39 11.12 -9.69
N LEU A 107 -15.17 10.88 -10.19
CA LEU A 107 -13.89 11.14 -9.52
C LEU A 107 -13.67 10.34 -8.23
N GLN A 108 -14.44 9.27 -8.04
CA GLN A 108 -14.28 8.34 -6.93
C GLN A 108 -13.29 7.24 -7.30
N ARG A 109 -12.39 6.95 -6.37
CA ARG A 109 -11.44 5.86 -6.50
C ARG A 109 -12.16 4.54 -6.23
N ASN A 110 -11.96 3.59 -7.12
CA ASN A 110 -12.49 2.24 -7.01
C ASN A 110 -11.33 1.24 -7.02
N LYS A 111 -11.58 0.08 -6.42
CA LYS A 111 -10.58 -0.98 -6.27
C LYS A 111 -11.23 -2.36 -6.30
N ALA A 112 -10.48 -3.33 -6.83
CA ALA A 112 -10.83 -4.74 -6.80
C ALA A 112 -9.57 -5.62 -6.71
N ALA A 113 -9.73 -6.86 -6.30
CA ALA A 113 -8.69 -7.88 -6.40
C ALA A 113 -8.89 -8.70 -7.69
N LEU A 114 -7.83 -8.87 -8.47
CA LEU A 114 -7.85 -9.68 -9.70
C LEU A 114 -7.42 -11.12 -9.40
N ALA A 115 -6.40 -11.30 -8.55
CA ALA A 115 -5.79 -12.59 -8.32
C ALA A 115 -5.18 -12.73 -6.93
N CYS A 116 -5.13 -13.97 -6.44
CA CYS A 116 -4.28 -14.42 -5.34
C CYS A 116 -3.80 -15.84 -5.65
N LYS A 117 -3.15 -15.99 -6.82
CA LYS A 117 -2.81 -17.26 -7.43
C LYS A 117 -1.60 -17.89 -6.75
N ARG A 118 -1.62 -19.21 -6.59
CA ARG A 118 -0.47 -19.93 -6.02
C ARG A 118 0.64 -20.07 -7.06
N ILE A 119 1.83 -19.57 -6.72
CA ILE A 119 3.06 -19.81 -7.49
C ILE A 119 3.82 -20.98 -6.87
N ARG A 120 4.39 -21.83 -7.71
CA ARG A 120 5.19 -23.00 -7.30
C ARG A 120 6.61 -22.87 -7.82
N GLY A 121 7.56 -23.33 -7.02
CA GLY A 121 8.98 -23.32 -7.40
C GLY A 121 9.63 -21.96 -7.13
N ARG A 122 10.66 -21.64 -7.93
CA ARG A 122 11.42 -20.39 -7.79
C ARG A 122 10.61 -19.22 -8.37
N HIS A 123 10.61 -18.09 -7.68
CA HIS A 123 9.92 -16.86 -8.15
C HIS A 123 10.82 -16.05 -9.07
N THR A 124 11.23 -16.64 -10.20
CA THR A 124 12.09 -15.97 -11.18
C THR A 124 11.32 -14.90 -11.94
N TYR A 125 12.04 -13.96 -12.56
CA TYR A 125 11.45 -12.79 -13.20
C TYR A 125 10.55 -13.14 -14.41
N ASP A 126 10.88 -14.22 -15.13
CA ASP A 126 10.12 -14.80 -16.23
C ASP A 126 8.77 -15.36 -15.76
N VAL A 127 8.76 -16.12 -14.66
CA VAL A 127 7.53 -16.63 -14.04
C VAL A 127 6.66 -15.47 -13.55
N ILE A 128 7.27 -14.44 -12.93
CA ILE A 128 6.53 -13.26 -12.48
C ILE A 128 5.90 -12.51 -13.65
N GLY A 129 6.67 -12.26 -14.72
CA GLY A 129 6.17 -11.56 -15.90
C GLY A 129 5.02 -12.30 -16.58
N ALA A 130 5.19 -13.62 -16.78
CA ALA A 130 4.16 -14.45 -17.41
C ALA A 130 2.86 -14.48 -16.61
N GLU A 131 2.93 -14.58 -15.28
CA GLU A 131 1.74 -14.58 -14.41
C GLU A 131 1.01 -13.23 -14.42
N ILE A 132 1.74 -12.11 -14.41
CA ILE A 132 1.15 -10.76 -14.52
C ILE A 132 0.43 -10.61 -15.86
N GLU A 133 1.09 -11.01 -16.96
CA GLU A 133 0.49 -10.95 -18.29
C GLU A 133 -0.76 -11.84 -18.40
N GLU A 134 -0.71 -13.07 -17.90
CA GLU A 134 -1.87 -13.97 -17.90
C GLU A 134 -3.07 -13.34 -17.18
N ILE A 135 -2.83 -12.72 -16.02
CA ILE A 135 -3.87 -12.04 -15.25
C ILE A 135 -4.40 -10.83 -16.02
N HIS A 136 -3.54 -9.97 -16.56
CA HIS A 136 -3.97 -8.80 -17.34
C HIS A 136 -4.77 -9.20 -18.59
N SER A 137 -4.32 -10.22 -19.31
CA SER A 137 -5.00 -10.79 -20.46
C SER A 137 -6.39 -11.35 -20.10
N SER A 138 -6.54 -12.05 -18.97
CA SER A 138 -7.84 -12.60 -18.56
C SER A 138 -8.92 -11.57 -18.26
N TYR A 139 -8.53 -10.32 -17.97
CA TYR A 139 -9.44 -9.20 -17.70
C TYR A 139 -9.49 -8.17 -18.84
N GLY A 140 -8.84 -8.44 -19.99
CA GLY A 140 -8.84 -7.54 -21.14
C GLY A 140 -8.18 -6.18 -20.85
N LEU A 141 -7.11 -6.16 -20.05
CA LEU A 141 -6.48 -4.93 -19.57
C LEU A 141 -5.38 -4.39 -20.49
N HIS A 142 -5.10 -5.06 -21.60
CA HIS A 142 -4.05 -4.65 -22.53
C HIS A 142 -4.30 -3.23 -23.05
N GLY A 143 -3.28 -2.36 -22.95
CA GLY A 143 -3.38 -0.94 -23.31
C GLY A 143 -4.09 -0.03 -22.30
N LYS A 144 -4.76 -0.57 -21.27
CA LYS A 144 -5.47 0.22 -20.24
C LYS A 144 -4.63 0.46 -18.98
N VAL A 145 -3.65 -0.41 -18.70
CA VAL A 145 -2.82 -0.33 -17.50
C VAL A 145 -1.81 0.80 -17.62
N VAL A 146 -2.02 1.90 -16.90
CA VAL A 146 -1.12 3.06 -16.85
C VAL A 146 0.20 2.69 -16.17
N ALA A 147 0.11 1.97 -15.05
CA ALA A 147 1.29 1.50 -14.32
C ALA A 147 0.94 0.30 -13.43
N THR A 148 1.93 -0.59 -13.23
CA THR A 148 1.90 -1.63 -12.20
C THR A 148 2.84 -1.25 -11.06
N VAL A 149 2.31 -1.20 -9.83
CA VAL A 149 3.05 -0.85 -8.62
C VAL A 149 3.46 -2.12 -7.88
N THR A 150 4.76 -2.35 -7.68
CA THR A 150 5.25 -3.51 -6.90
C THR A 150 6.16 -3.09 -5.76
N ASP A 151 6.50 -4.02 -4.89
CA ASP A 151 7.61 -3.83 -3.97
C ASP A 151 8.95 -3.69 -4.71
N ASN A 152 10.01 -3.34 -3.99
CA ASN A 152 11.34 -3.17 -4.57
C ASN A 152 12.11 -4.50 -4.67
N ALA A 153 11.45 -5.66 -4.68
CA ALA A 153 12.15 -6.92 -4.81
C ALA A 153 12.80 -7.05 -6.20
N SER A 154 14.02 -7.57 -6.22
CA SER A 154 14.87 -7.63 -7.42
C SER A 154 14.22 -8.40 -8.58
N ASN A 155 13.44 -9.45 -8.29
CA ASN A 155 12.78 -10.24 -9.32
C ASN A 155 11.64 -9.49 -10.01
N PHE A 156 10.88 -8.66 -9.28
CA PHE A 156 9.90 -7.76 -9.91
C PHE A 156 10.60 -6.72 -10.77
N ALA A 157 11.60 -6.02 -10.21
CA ALA A 157 12.36 -5.02 -10.96
C ALA A 157 12.98 -5.59 -12.25
N LYS A 158 13.52 -6.81 -12.19
CA LYS A 158 14.06 -7.50 -13.36
C LYS A 158 12.97 -7.88 -14.37
N ALA A 159 11.80 -8.34 -13.93
CA ALA A 159 10.69 -8.71 -14.81
C ALA A 159 10.25 -7.51 -15.65
N PHE A 160 9.97 -6.38 -14.99
CA PHE A 160 9.58 -5.17 -15.70
C PHE A 160 10.72 -4.60 -16.55
N ARG A 161 11.97 -4.64 -16.11
CA ARG A 161 13.09 -4.20 -16.97
C ARG A 161 13.24 -5.03 -18.25
N VAL A 162 12.97 -6.34 -18.19
CA VAL A 162 13.13 -7.25 -19.33
C VAL A 162 11.92 -7.20 -20.28
N TYR A 163 10.70 -7.06 -19.74
CA TYR A 163 9.47 -7.16 -20.51
C TYR A 163 8.76 -5.81 -20.73
N GLN A 164 9.27 -4.69 -20.22
CA GLN A 164 8.75 -3.38 -20.59
C GLN A 164 9.21 -3.04 -22.01
N PRO A 165 8.35 -2.44 -22.86
CA PRO A 165 8.76 -2.09 -24.20
C PRO A 165 9.83 -1.00 -24.11
N CYS A 166 10.97 -1.23 -24.76
CA CYS A 166 12.02 -0.24 -24.88
C CYS A 166 11.47 0.97 -25.65
N ASN A 167 11.04 2.01 -24.94
CA ASN A 167 11.19 3.34 -25.50
C ASN A 167 12.70 3.58 -25.57
N LEU A 168 13.24 3.62 -26.78
CA LEU A 168 14.60 4.09 -27.05
C LEU A 168 14.70 5.50 -26.49
N GLU A 169 15.17 5.66 -25.25
CA GLU A 169 15.94 6.80 -24.74
C GLU A 169 16.27 6.61 -23.24
N SER A 170 17.57 6.75 -22.92
CA SER A 170 18.24 6.70 -21.60
C SER A 170 18.72 5.34 -21.08
N GLU A 171 19.80 4.82 -21.67
CA GLU A 171 20.75 4.01 -20.91
C GLU A 171 21.51 4.92 -19.93
N SER A 172 21.33 4.68 -18.62
CA SER A 172 22.37 4.97 -17.64
C SER A 172 22.62 3.70 -16.83
N GLU A 173 23.51 2.86 -17.35
CA GLU A 173 24.14 1.80 -16.58
C GLU A 173 24.96 2.43 -15.45
N ASN A 174 24.63 2.12 -14.20
CA ASN A 174 25.59 2.07 -13.09
C ASN A 174 24.97 1.38 -11.86
N GLU A 175 25.00 0.05 -11.82
CA GLU A 175 25.16 -0.69 -10.56
C GLU A 175 26.01 -1.95 -10.81
N PRO A 176 27.11 -2.17 -10.07
CA PRO A 176 27.89 -3.40 -10.20
C PRO A 176 27.14 -4.53 -9.49
N THR A 177 26.57 -5.44 -10.26
CA THR A 177 25.98 -6.67 -9.71
C THR A 177 27.08 -7.73 -9.60
N PHE A 178 27.33 -8.22 -8.39
CA PHE A 178 28.20 -9.36 -8.15
C PHE A 178 27.46 -10.61 -8.66
N THR A 179 27.81 -11.10 -9.84
CA THR A 179 27.31 -12.35 -10.40
C THR A 179 28.18 -13.51 -9.92
N ASP A 180 27.60 -14.40 -9.11
CA ASP A 180 28.15 -15.76 -8.96
C ASP A 180 28.06 -16.45 -10.32
N VAL A 181 29.21 -16.53 -10.99
CA VAL A 181 29.41 -17.29 -12.21
C VAL A 181 29.47 -18.76 -11.79
N ILE A 182 28.39 -19.51 -12.04
CA ILE A 182 28.34 -20.92 -12.49
C ILE A 182 26.84 -21.29 -12.53
N GLU A 183 26.25 -21.33 -13.73
CA GLU A 183 25.58 -22.53 -14.28
C GLU A 183 25.13 -22.23 -15.73
N PRO A 184 25.70 -22.90 -16.75
CA PRO A 184 25.37 -22.65 -18.15
C PRO A 184 24.23 -23.55 -18.66
N LEU A 185 23.41 -22.97 -19.55
CA LEU A 185 22.69 -23.61 -20.67
C LEU A 185 21.83 -24.84 -20.35
N SER A 186 20.52 -24.60 -20.15
CA SER A 186 19.35 -25.40 -20.58
C SER A 186 18.15 -24.87 -19.79
N THR A 187 17.29 -23.99 -20.31
CA THR A 187 16.15 -24.38 -21.15
C THR A 187 15.64 -23.18 -21.95
N ALA A 188 15.69 -23.28 -23.27
CA ALA A 188 14.78 -22.54 -24.14
C ALA A 188 13.41 -23.25 -24.10
N SER A 189 12.39 -22.57 -23.55
CA SER A 189 10.98 -22.93 -23.71
C SER A 189 10.11 -21.70 -23.40
N GLY A 190 9.65 -21.00 -24.42
CA GLY A 190 8.58 -19.99 -24.31
C GLY A 190 8.97 -18.59 -24.77
N ASP A 191 9.18 -18.43 -26.08
CA ASP A 191 9.17 -17.11 -26.73
C ASP A 191 7.73 -16.58 -26.75
N GLY A 192 7.29 -16.06 -25.61
CA GLY A 192 6.09 -15.26 -25.50
C GLY A 192 6.53 -13.80 -25.47
N GLN A 193 6.54 -13.14 -26.62
CA GLN A 193 6.88 -11.72 -26.75
C GLN A 193 5.70 -10.88 -26.22
N PHE A 194 5.50 -10.88 -24.90
CA PHE A 194 4.55 -9.99 -24.24
C PHE A 194 5.27 -8.77 -23.67
N SER A 195 4.52 -7.68 -23.53
CA SER A 195 5.00 -6.40 -23.08
C SER A 195 4.28 -6.01 -21.78
N LEU A 196 5.02 -5.91 -20.68
CA LEU A 196 4.48 -5.44 -19.42
C LEU A 196 4.27 -3.91 -19.44
N PRO A 197 3.26 -3.40 -18.72
CA PRO A 197 3.03 -1.96 -18.61
C PRO A 197 4.14 -1.28 -17.79
N PRO A 198 4.18 0.07 -17.78
CA PRO A 198 5.15 0.83 -16.98
C PRO A 198 5.20 0.39 -15.51
N HIS A 199 6.41 0.33 -14.95
CA HIS A 199 6.64 -0.15 -13.59
C HIS A 199 6.90 0.98 -12.60
N TYR A 200 6.08 1.05 -11.55
CA TYR A 200 6.29 1.95 -10.43
C TYR A 200 6.77 1.18 -9.20
N ARG A 201 7.84 1.69 -8.59
CA ARG A 201 8.35 1.19 -7.31
C ARG A 201 7.50 1.71 -6.15
N CYS A 202 7.17 0.85 -5.20
CA CYS A 202 6.39 1.22 -4.02
C CYS A 202 7.15 2.26 -3.17
N ALA A 203 6.67 3.50 -3.16
CA ALA A 203 7.25 4.59 -2.39
C ALA A 203 7.23 4.29 -0.88
N SER A 204 6.17 3.65 -0.39
CA SER A 204 6.06 3.24 1.01
C SER A 204 7.15 2.25 1.41
N HIS A 205 7.47 1.30 0.53
CA HIS A 205 8.56 0.37 0.75
C HIS A 205 9.91 1.09 0.69
N THR A 206 10.09 2.02 -0.25
CA THR A 206 11.29 2.86 -0.34
C THR A 206 11.50 3.70 0.93
N ILE A 207 10.46 4.30 1.49
CA ILE A 207 10.52 5.02 2.78
C ILE A 207 10.89 4.06 3.93
N ASN A 208 10.33 2.84 3.94
CA ASN A 208 10.70 1.82 4.91
C ASN A 208 12.21 1.47 4.84
N LEU A 209 12.79 1.41 3.63
CA LEU A 209 14.23 1.18 3.45
C LEU A 209 15.08 2.34 3.99
N ILE A 210 14.62 3.60 3.90
CA ILE A 210 15.32 4.75 4.49
C ILE A 210 15.49 4.53 6.00
N SER A 211 14.41 4.15 6.68
CA SER A 211 14.42 3.92 8.13
C SER A 211 15.23 2.68 8.52
N THR A 212 15.07 1.57 7.80
CA THR A 212 15.63 0.26 8.19
C THR A 212 17.05 0.01 7.70
N SER A 213 17.48 0.69 6.63
CA SER A 213 18.81 0.54 6.05
C SER A 213 19.65 1.79 6.27
N ASP A 214 19.23 2.96 5.76
CA ASP A 214 20.09 4.15 5.75
C ASP A 214 20.28 4.76 7.13
N VAL A 215 19.18 4.93 7.87
CA VAL A 215 19.21 5.46 9.24
C VAL A 215 19.91 4.48 10.18
N ASP A 216 19.60 3.18 10.11
CA ASP A 216 20.26 2.16 10.92
C ASP A 216 21.78 2.11 10.66
N LYS A 217 22.19 2.12 9.38
CA LYS A 217 23.60 2.16 8.98
C LYS A 217 24.31 3.39 9.54
N HIS A 218 23.68 4.57 9.47
CA HIS A 218 24.24 5.80 10.03
C HIS A 218 24.39 5.74 11.54
N LEU A 219 23.33 5.32 12.25
CA LEU A 219 23.34 5.17 13.71
C LEU A 219 24.41 4.17 14.19
N ASN A 220 24.69 3.13 13.41
CA ASN A 220 25.73 2.15 13.71
C ASN A 220 27.15 2.59 13.31
N SER A 221 27.29 3.63 12.50
CA SER A 221 28.58 4.14 12.00
C SER A 221 29.05 5.40 12.72
N CYS A 222 28.13 6.25 13.20
CA CYS A 222 28.45 7.50 13.89
C CYS A 222 28.98 7.25 15.31
N ALA A 223 30.22 7.66 15.60
CA ALA A 223 30.85 7.44 16.91
C ALA A 223 30.07 8.09 18.07
N ASP A 224 29.52 9.29 17.86
CA ASP A 224 28.79 10.06 18.88
C ASP A 224 27.45 9.40 19.26
N THR A 225 26.84 8.63 18.36
CA THR A 225 25.48 8.08 18.51
C THR A 225 25.46 6.57 18.72
N LYS A 226 26.42 5.83 18.17
CA LYS A 226 26.44 4.35 18.12
C LYS A 226 26.29 3.68 19.48
N ALA A 227 27.05 4.12 20.47
CA ALA A 227 27.03 3.51 21.81
C ALA A 227 25.66 3.70 22.48
N VAL A 228 25.09 4.91 22.39
CA VAL A 228 23.79 5.24 23.00
C VAL A 228 22.66 4.55 22.24
N TYR A 229 22.71 4.51 20.90
CA TYR A 229 21.74 3.80 20.07
C TYR A 229 21.69 2.31 20.43
N ARG A 230 22.84 1.62 20.41
CA ARG A 230 22.90 0.19 20.72
C ARG A 230 22.45 -0.12 22.14
N SER A 231 22.88 0.68 23.11
CA SER A 231 22.50 0.48 24.52
C SER A 231 21.01 0.70 24.76
N SER A 232 20.44 1.79 24.22
CA SER A 232 19.01 2.10 24.38
C SER A 232 18.13 1.07 23.70
N ILE A 233 18.41 0.69 22.45
CA ILE A 233 17.65 -0.32 21.71
C ILE A 233 17.76 -1.70 22.37
N ALA A 234 18.93 -2.09 22.90
CA ALA A 234 19.07 -3.36 23.62
C ALA A 234 18.22 -3.40 24.90
N LYS A 235 18.16 -2.30 25.65
CA LYS A 235 17.32 -2.18 26.86
C LYS A 235 15.84 -2.21 26.53
N CYS A 236 15.41 -1.48 25.49
CA CYS A 236 14.03 -1.55 25.00
C CYS A 236 13.66 -2.96 24.53
N THR A 237 14.57 -3.63 23.81
CA THR A 237 14.39 -5.01 23.35
C THR A 237 14.24 -5.99 24.50
N ALA A 238 15.06 -5.85 25.55
CA ALA A 238 14.93 -6.65 26.75
C ALA A 238 13.55 -6.45 27.42
N LEU A 239 13.07 -5.21 27.49
CA LEU A 239 11.75 -4.87 28.03
C LEU A 239 10.62 -5.50 27.21
N TRP A 240 10.61 -5.31 25.89
CA TRP A 240 9.60 -5.91 24.99
C TRP A 240 9.62 -7.44 25.06
N THR A 241 10.80 -8.04 25.09
CA THR A 241 10.96 -9.51 25.15
C THR A 241 10.45 -10.06 26.49
N LYS A 242 10.76 -9.39 27.60
CA LYS A 242 10.30 -9.81 28.93
C LYS A 242 8.78 -9.70 29.05
N ALA A 243 8.22 -8.56 28.62
CA ALA A 243 6.79 -8.29 28.66
C ALA A 243 6.00 -9.27 27.77
N SER A 244 6.52 -9.65 26.61
CA SER A 244 5.82 -10.58 25.70
C SER A 244 5.90 -12.06 26.13
N ARG A 245 6.89 -12.44 26.93
CA ARG A 245 7.12 -13.84 27.32
C ARG A 245 6.65 -14.22 28.72
N SER A 246 6.23 -13.24 29.53
CA SER A 246 5.77 -13.46 30.91
C SER A 246 4.47 -12.71 31.15
N THR A 247 3.43 -13.46 31.54
CA THR A 247 2.12 -12.89 31.90
C THR A 247 2.26 -11.90 33.06
N LEU A 248 2.99 -12.29 34.11
CA LEU A 248 3.29 -11.42 35.25
C LEU A 248 4.01 -10.14 34.83
N ALA A 249 5.02 -10.25 33.95
CA ALA A 249 5.72 -9.07 33.44
C ALA A 249 4.80 -8.17 32.60
N SER A 250 3.93 -8.77 31.76
CA SER A 250 2.95 -8.04 30.97
C SER A 250 1.96 -7.28 31.86
N GLU A 251 1.47 -7.90 32.94
CA GLU A 251 0.55 -7.27 33.90
C GLU A 251 1.23 -6.10 34.63
N GLN A 252 2.47 -6.28 35.07
CA GLN A 252 3.25 -5.21 35.72
C GLN A 252 3.52 -4.03 34.79
N VAL A 253 3.78 -4.31 33.52
CA VAL A 253 3.94 -3.29 32.49
C VAL A 253 2.61 -2.57 32.22
N GLU A 254 1.51 -3.30 32.13
CA GLU A 254 0.17 -2.76 31.90
C GLU A 254 -0.31 -1.90 33.06
N GLU A 255 0.03 -2.25 34.31
CA GLU A 255 -0.25 -1.47 35.52
C GLU A 255 0.38 -0.06 35.45
N VAL A 256 1.65 0.03 35.02
CA VAL A 256 2.38 1.30 34.92
C VAL A 256 2.00 2.07 33.66
N SER A 257 2.03 1.42 32.51
CA SER A 257 1.85 2.09 31.21
C SER A 257 0.40 2.24 30.76
N ARG A 258 -0.54 1.60 31.48
CA ARG A 258 -1.99 1.52 31.16
C ARG A 258 -2.30 0.98 29.76
N ARG A 259 -1.30 0.39 29.09
CA ARG A 259 -1.36 -0.12 27.72
C ARG A 259 -0.41 -1.31 27.60
N LYS A 260 -0.66 -2.21 26.66
CA LYS A 260 0.32 -3.26 26.35
C LYS A 260 1.47 -2.66 25.53
N LEU A 261 2.70 -3.02 25.90
CA LEU A 261 3.87 -2.73 25.07
C LEU A 261 3.78 -3.54 23.77
N MET A 262 4.18 -2.91 22.67
CA MET A 262 4.29 -3.60 21.38
C MET A 262 5.69 -4.15 21.22
N VAL A 263 5.78 -5.40 20.79
CA VAL A 263 7.03 -5.95 20.29
C VAL A 263 7.16 -5.50 18.84
N PRO A 264 8.24 -4.78 18.48
CA PRO A 264 8.43 -4.38 17.10
C PRO A 264 8.64 -5.61 16.20
N THR A 265 8.09 -5.56 14.99
CA THR A 265 8.25 -6.61 13.97
C THR A 265 9.21 -6.12 12.90
N SER A 266 10.17 -6.96 12.50
CA SER A 266 11.17 -6.61 11.48
C SER A 266 10.58 -6.26 10.11
N THR A 267 9.34 -6.68 9.84
CA THR A 267 8.68 -6.53 8.54
C THR A 267 8.08 -5.15 8.28
N ARG A 268 7.93 -4.29 9.29
CA ARG A 268 7.33 -2.95 9.15
C ARG A 268 8.02 -1.97 10.08
N TRP A 269 8.81 -1.03 9.55
CA TRP A 269 9.61 -0.11 10.36
C TRP A 269 8.80 0.78 11.30
N ASN A 270 7.56 1.16 10.93
CA ASN A 270 6.63 1.89 11.80
C ASN A 270 6.46 1.16 13.14
N SER A 271 6.57 -0.16 13.18
CA SER A 271 6.46 -0.93 14.43
C SER A 271 7.56 -0.59 15.43
N LEU A 272 8.80 -0.31 14.99
CA LEU A 272 9.89 0.10 15.86
C LEU A 272 9.65 1.51 16.41
N TYR A 273 9.28 2.44 15.54
CA TYR A 273 8.91 3.79 15.96
C TYR A 273 7.78 3.76 16.98
N GLU A 274 6.70 3.03 16.70
CA GLU A 274 5.53 2.95 17.57
C GLU A 274 5.86 2.26 18.91
N ALA A 275 6.70 1.22 18.89
CA ALA A 275 7.15 0.54 20.11
C ALA A 275 8.00 1.46 21.00
N ILE A 276 8.91 2.24 20.41
CA ILE A 276 9.72 3.23 21.14
C ILE A 276 8.84 4.38 21.64
N SER A 277 7.96 4.90 20.77
CA SER A 277 6.99 5.95 21.09
C SER A 277 6.17 5.59 22.33
N ARG A 278 5.72 4.33 22.45
CA ARG A 278 5.04 3.84 23.65
C ARG A 278 5.93 3.86 24.89
N ILE A 279 7.21 3.48 24.79
CA ILE A 279 8.13 3.52 25.94
C ILE A 279 8.32 4.96 26.43
N ILE A 280 8.55 5.91 25.53
CA ILE A 280 8.82 7.31 25.90
C ILE A 280 7.59 8.07 26.43
N THR A 281 6.40 7.47 26.38
CA THR A 281 5.23 7.99 27.11
C THR A 281 5.28 7.72 28.61
N ILE A 282 6.12 6.76 29.05
CA ILE A 282 6.28 6.42 30.47
C ILE A 282 7.43 7.27 31.03
N PRO A 283 7.16 8.16 32.02
CA PRO A 283 8.20 8.95 32.66
C PRO A 283 9.35 8.10 33.20
N LEU A 284 10.59 8.60 33.13
CA LEU A 284 11.79 7.82 33.49
C LEU A 284 11.79 7.36 34.96
N ASN A 285 11.20 8.15 35.85
CA ASN A 285 11.01 7.84 37.27
C ASN A 285 10.02 6.68 37.52
N GLU A 286 9.16 6.34 36.56
CA GLU A 286 8.26 5.18 36.62
C GLU A 286 8.83 3.99 35.83
N LEU A 287 9.47 4.27 34.70
CA LEU A 287 10.07 3.26 33.82
C LEU A 287 11.25 2.52 34.49
N ASN A 288 12.11 3.23 35.21
CA ASN A 288 13.28 2.60 35.84
C ASN A 288 12.91 1.69 37.02
N PRO A 289 11.99 2.05 37.95
CA PRO A 289 11.48 1.10 38.94
C PRO A 289 10.85 -0.15 38.32
N LEU A 290 10.11 0.01 37.21
CA LEU A 290 9.58 -1.12 36.45
C LEU A 290 10.71 -2.02 35.90
N CYS A 291 11.75 -1.44 35.30
CA CYS A 291 12.92 -2.19 34.84
C CYS A 291 13.59 -2.98 35.98
N VAL A 292 13.75 -2.36 37.17
CA VAL A 292 14.31 -3.04 38.36
C VAL A 292 13.42 -4.23 38.77
N LYS A 293 12.11 -4.03 38.87
CA LYS A 293 11.13 -5.08 39.22
C LYS A 293 11.19 -6.26 38.24
N LEU A 294 11.45 -5.98 36.96
CA LEU A 294 11.56 -6.98 35.89
C LEU A 294 12.95 -7.61 35.75
N GLY A 295 13.96 -7.12 36.49
CA GLY A 295 15.35 -7.56 36.38
C GLY A 295 16.05 -7.11 35.09
N ILE A 296 15.69 -5.94 34.57
CA ILE A 296 16.20 -5.35 33.32
C ILE A 296 17.07 -4.14 33.65
N LYS A 297 18.14 -3.92 32.87
CA LYS A 297 19.00 -2.75 33.02
C LYS A 297 18.21 -1.46 32.76
N CYS A 298 18.25 -0.53 33.71
CA CYS A 298 17.60 0.78 33.62
C CYS A 298 18.15 1.64 32.48
N LEU A 299 17.30 2.50 31.93
CA LEU A 299 17.69 3.54 30.99
C LEU A 299 18.28 4.73 31.77
N ASN A 300 19.39 5.28 31.27
CA ASN A 300 19.91 6.54 31.78
C ASN A 300 19.29 7.74 31.05
N GLU A 301 19.49 8.95 31.58
CA GLU A 301 18.90 10.18 31.02
C GLU A 301 19.32 10.40 29.55
N ARG A 302 20.58 10.11 29.22
CA ARG A 302 21.13 10.26 27.87
C ARG A 302 20.47 9.32 26.86
N GLU A 303 20.23 8.07 27.25
CA GLU A 303 19.53 7.08 26.44
C GLU A 303 18.05 7.43 26.27
N TYR A 304 17.41 7.88 27.35
CA TYR A 304 16.01 8.27 27.31
C TYR A 304 15.79 9.51 26.44
N GLN A 305 16.66 10.51 26.55
CA GLN A 305 16.67 11.69 25.70
C GLN A 305 16.94 11.33 24.23
N PHE A 306 17.88 10.41 23.98
CA PHE A 306 18.12 9.90 22.63
C PHE A 306 16.85 9.27 22.01
N LEU A 307 16.12 8.44 22.75
CA LEU A 307 14.88 7.82 22.25
C LEU A 307 13.80 8.86 21.92
N LYS A 308 13.69 9.93 22.73
CA LYS A 308 12.78 11.05 22.45
C LYS A 308 13.16 11.76 21.15
N GLU A 309 14.42 12.14 20.99
CA GLU A 309 14.91 12.80 19.77
C GLU A 309 14.79 11.90 18.54
N TYR A 310 15.11 10.61 18.68
CA TYR A 310 14.89 9.62 17.62
C TYR A 310 13.43 9.60 17.17
N CYS A 311 12.47 9.53 18.09
CA CYS A 311 11.05 9.61 17.73
C CYS A 311 10.70 10.95 17.07
N THR A 312 11.21 12.08 17.55
CA THR A 312 10.99 13.39 16.92
C THR A 312 11.44 13.41 15.47
N VAL A 313 12.64 12.91 15.18
CA VAL A 313 13.22 12.89 13.83
C VAL A 313 12.53 11.88 12.90
N MET A 314 12.08 10.75 13.43
CA MET A 314 11.43 9.70 12.64
C MET A 314 9.93 9.96 12.40
N LYS A 315 9.28 10.82 13.19
CA LYS A 315 7.85 11.12 13.08
C LYS A 315 7.42 11.66 11.69
N PRO A 316 8.16 12.55 11.01
CA PRO A 316 7.82 12.95 9.64
C PRO A 316 7.73 11.76 8.67
N LEU A 317 8.63 10.77 8.79
CA LEU A 317 8.61 9.57 7.95
C LEU A 317 7.34 8.73 8.20
N THR A 318 6.87 8.62 9.45
CA THR A 318 5.66 7.85 9.75
C THR A 318 4.42 8.51 9.18
N VAL A 319 4.33 9.83 9.32
CA VAL A 319 3.23 10.64 8.75
C VAL A 319 3.22 10.52 7.22
N ALA A 320 4.39 10.60 6.58
CA ALA A 320 4.49 10.40 5.13
C ALA A 320 4.03 8.99 4.72
N LEU A 321 4.43 7.96 5.47
CA LEU A 321 4.02 6.58 5.18
C LEU A 321 2.49 6.42 5.31
N ASP A 322 1.88 6.94 6.37
CA ASP A 322 0.43 6.85 6.60
C ASP A 322 -0.36 7.53 5.47
N ILE A 323 0.15 8.66 4.95
CA ILE A 323 -0.43 9.35 3.79
C ILE A 323 -0.35 8.47 2.54
N LEU A 324 0.85 7.97 2.19
CA LEU A 324 1.09 7.22 0.95
C LEU A 324 0.47 5.81 0.98
N GLN A 325 0.25 5.25 2.16
CA GLN A 325 -0.48 4.01 2.37
C GLN A 325 -1.98 4.22 2.57
N GLY A 326 -2.51 5.43 2.38
CA GLY A 326 -3.95 5.70 2.43
C GLY A 326 -4.73 4.91 1.36
N ASP A 327 -5.98 4.55 1.65
CA ASP A 327 -6.87 3.89 0.66
C ASP A 327 -7.21 4.80 -0.52
N GLU A 328 -7.39 6.10 -0.25
CA GLU A 328 -7.76 7.12 -1.24
C GLU A 328 -6.53 7.90 -1.77
N CYS A 329 -5.31 7.45 -1.46
CA CYS A 329 -4.10 8.14 -1.87
C CYS A 329 -3.84 7.93 -3.36
N THR A 330 -3.76 9.02 -4.11
CA THR A 330 -3.38 9.03 -5.53
C THR A 330 -1.88 9.25 -5.70
N TYR A 331 -1.35 8.91 -6.88
CA TYR A 331 0.05 9.16 -7.20
C TYR A 331 0.46 10.64 -7.08
N GLY A 332 -0.45 11.57 -7.36
CA GLY A 332 -0.20 13.02 -7.24
C GLY A 332 0.09 13.51 -5.82
N ALA A 333 -0.18 12.70 -4.79
CA ALA A 333 0.25 13.00 -3.42
C ALA A 333 1.73 12.71 -3.17
N LEU A 334 2.41 11.96 -4.04
CA LEU A 334 3.78 11.49 -3.81
C LEU A 334 4.78 12.64 -3.70
N LEU A 335 4.96 13.45 -4.75
CA LEU A 335 5.95 14.53 -4.76
C LEU A 335 5.66 15.63 -3.72
N PRO A 336 4.40 16.07 -3.51
CA PRO A 336 4.08 16.98 -2.41
C PRO A 336 4.43 16.41 -1.04
N THR A 337 4.18 15.12 -0.83
CA THR A 337 4.51 14.44 0.45
C THR A 337 6.01 14.35 0.65
N LEU A 338 6.79 13.96 -0.38
CA LEU A 338 8.26 13.91 -0.29
C LEU A 338 8.87 15.29 -0.04
N THR A 339 8.35 16.33 -0.70
CA THR A 339 8.80 17.72 -0.53
C THR A 339 8.51 18.22 0.89
N SER A 340 7.29 17.95 1.40
CA SER A 340 6.94 18.30 2.77
C SER A 340 7.73 17.49 3.79
N LEU A 341 8.00 16.22 3.53
CA LEU A 341 8.82 15.36 4.37
C LEU A 341 10.24 15.92 4.50
N MET A 342 10.91 16.21 3.37
CA MET A 342 12.28 16.76 3.39
C MET A 342 12.37 18.09 4.15
N SER A 343 11.46 19.03 3.85
CA SER A 343 11.45 20.34 4.51
C SER A 343 11.17 20.24 6.01
N LYS A 344 10.16 19.46 6.42
CA LYS A 344 9.82 19.25 7.83
C LYS A 344 10.91 18.51 8.59
N THR A 345 11.57 17.54 7.96
CA THR A 345 12.69 16.83 8.60
C THR A 345 13.87 17.76 8.83
N LEU A 346 14.25 18.59 7.85
CA LEU A 346 15.36 19.55 8.01
C LEU A 346 15.06 20.63 9.05
N ALA A 347 13.80 21.09 9.15
CA ALA A 347 13.40 22.08 10.15
C ALA A 347 13.59 21.62 11.60
N LEU A 348 13.69 20.30 11.85
CA LEU A 348 13.95 19.77 13.19
C LEU A 348 15.41 19.93 13.63
N LYS A 349 16.34 20.24 12.71
CA LYS A 349 17.78 20.17 12.96
C LYS A 349 18.24 21.04 14.13
N ASP A 350 17.68 22.25 14.25
CA ASP A 350 18.11 23.24 15.24
C ASP A 350 17.64 22.90 16.67
N ASP A 351 16.61 22.08 16.81
CA ASP A 351 16.04 21.66 18.10
C ASP A 351 16.71 20.39 18.67
N LEU A 352 17.63 19.77 17.92
CA LEU A 352 18.23 18.47 18.26
C LEU A 352 19.55 18.60 19.00
N SER A 353 19.81 17.64 19.89
CA SER A 353 21.13 17.52 20.48
C SER A 353 22.18 17.11 19.44
N ARG A 354 23.45 17.34 19.75
CA ARG A 354 24.59 16.89 18.93
C ARG A 354 24.52 15.40 18.56
N MET A 355 23.90 14.56 19.39
CA MET A 355 23.79 13.11 19.15
C MET A 355 22.88 12.76 17.97
N THR A 356 21.92 13.60 17.63
CA THR A 356 20.90 13.34 16.61
C THR A 356 20.82 14.42 15.52
N ALA A 357 21.55 15.53 15.67
CA ALA A 357 21.58 16.65 14.72
C ALA A 357 21.96 16.27 13.28
N SER A 358 22.68 15.15 13.08
CA SER A 358 23.03 14.65 11.74
C SER A 358 21.93 13.79 11.10
N LEU A 359 20.95 13.30 11.86
CA LEU A 359 19.90 12.41 11.34
C LEU A 359 19.00 13.08 10.30
N PRO A 360 18.54 14.33 10.46
CA PRO A 360 17.77 15.01 9.42
C PRO A 360 18.46 15.05 8.06
N ASP A 361 19.75 15.38 8.02
CA ASP A 361 20.53 15.46 6.78
C ASP A 361 20.66 14.09 6.11
N VAL A 362 20.86 13.03 6.91
CA VAL A 362 20.94 11.65 6.43
C VAL A 362 19.62 11.20 5.82
N ILE A 363 18.50 11.49 6.48
CA ILE A 363 17.17 11.15 5.96
C ILE A 363 16.90 11.86 4.65
N VAL A 364 17.15 13.18 4.58
CA VAL A 364 16.91 13.94 3.33
C VAL A 364 17.85 13.48 2.21
N LYS A 365 19.11 13.19 2.51
CA LYS A 365 20.03 12.60 1.52
C LYS A 365 19.51 11.25 1.01
N ALA A 366 19.04 10.38 1.91
CA ALA A 366 18.49 9.08 1.53
C ALA A 366 17.22 9.22 0.69
N ILE A 367 16.34 10.18 1.00
CA ILE A 367 15.16 10.49 0.17
C ILE A 367 15.61 10.90 -1.24
N LYS A 368 16.53 11.86 -1.36
CA LYS A 368 17.03 12.33 -2.66
C LYS A 368 17.64 11.21 -3.48
N THR A 369 18.49 10.39 -2.87
CA THR A 369 19.14 9.27 -3.57
C THR A 369 18.16 8.18 -3.98
N ARG A 370 17.22 7.79 -3.11
CA ARG A 370 16.30 6.67 -3.40
C ARG A 370 15.15 7.04 -4.32
N PHE A 371 14.76 8.32 -4.35
CA PHE A 371 13.69 8.84 -5.18
C PHE A 371 14.21 9.68 -6.36
N ASP A 372 15.51 9.63 -6.67
CA ASP A 372 16.14 10.44 -7.71
C ASP A 372 15.37 10.39 -9.04
N ALA A 373 15.13 9.19 -9.55
CA ALA A 373 14.36 8.95 -10.78
C ALA A 373 12.88 9.40 -10.71
N VAL A 374 12.33 9.62 -9.52
CA VAL A 374 10.92 9.99 -9.31
C VAL A 374 10.76 11.49 -9.10
N LEU A 375 11.73 12.13 -8.43
CA LEU A 375 11.62 13.52 -7.96
C LEU A 375 11.36 14.51 -9.09
N ASP A 376 11.86 14.25 -10.29
CA ASP A 376 11.67 15.07 -11.48
C ASP A 376 11.01 14.30 -12.65
N SER A 377 10.34 13.18 -12.34
CA SER A 377 9.56 12.43 -13.34
C SER A 377 8.39 13.25 -13.88
N GLN A 378 8.22 13.24 -15.21
CA GLN A 378 7.11 13.92 -15.87
C GLN A 378 5.76 13.45 -15.33
N GLU A 379 5.58 12.14 -15.13
CA GLU A 379 4.35 11.54 -14.62
C GLU A 379 4.06 11.97 -13.19
N GLY A 380 5.09 12.07 -12.34
CA GLY A 380 4.95 12.54 -10.97
C GLY A 380 4.56 14.01 -10.90
N LEU A 381 5.18 14.85 -11.74
CA LEU A 381 4.90 16.28 -11.83
C LEU A 381 3.47 16.53 -12.33
N LEU A 382 3.05 15.85 -13.41
CA LEU A 382 1.69 15.92 -13.95
C LEU A 382 0.65 15.42 -12.95
N ALA A 383 0.92 14.30 -12.27
CA ALA A 383 0.00 13.75 -11.27
C ALA A 383 -0.21 14.75 -10.12
N ALA A 384 0.86 15.37 -9.61
CA ALA A 384 0.78 16.34 -8.53
C ALA A 384 0.10 17.65 -8.96
N ALA A 385 0.41 18.13 -10.16
CA ALA A 385 -0.09 19.39 -10.67
C ALA A 385 -1.57 19.34 -11.08
N THR A 386 -2.05 18.18 -11.55
CA THR A 386 -3.49 17.94 -11.85
C THR A 386 -4.33 17.66 -10.61
N CYS A 387 -3.72 17.42 -9.45
CA CYS A 387 -4.45 17.20 -8.20
C CYS A 387 -4.90 18.54 -7.58
N PRO A 388 -6.22 18.84 -7.51
CA PRO A 388 -6.71 20.14 -7.04
C PRO A 388 -6.23 20.54 -5.66
N LYS A 389 -6.01 19.57 -4.77
CA LYS A 389 -5.51 19.79 -3.41
C LYS A 389 -4.11 20.43 -3.37
N PHE A 390 -3.25 20.10 -4.34
CA PHE A 390 -1.85 20.52 -4.35
C PHE A 390 -1.57 21.57 -5.43
N LYS A 391 -2.02 21.33 -6.68
CA LYS A 391 -1.65 22.12 -7.85
C LYS A 391 -0.13 22.38 -7.86
N LEU A 392 0.29 23.63 -7.96
CA LEU A 392 1.70 24.04 -7.93
C LEU A 392 2.16 24.54 -6.55
N ARG A 393 1.31 24.52 -5.51
CA ARG A 393 1.60 25.15 -4.19
C ARG A 393 2.73 24.49 -3.42
N TRP A 394 3.01 23.22 -3.71
CA TRP A 394 4.07 22.46 -3.05
C TRP A 394 5.45 22.75 -3.61
N LEU A 395 5.53 23.39 -4.80
CA LEU A 395 6.77 23.84 -5.40
C LEU A 395 7.16 25.19 -4.78
N ILE A 396 8.36 25.28 -4.22
CA ILE A 396 8.87 26.53 -3.64
C ILE A 396 9.56 27.38 -4.71
N ASP A 397 10.25 26.73 -5.63
CA ASP A 397 11.01 27.36 -6.71
C ASP A 397 10.10 27.83 -7.86
N GLU A 398 10.18 29.11 -8.22
CA GLU A 398 9.35 29.71 -9.28
C GLU A 398 9.72 29.17 -10.67
N CYS A 399 11.00 28.90 -10.94
CA CYS A 399 11.41 28.35 -12.24
C CYS A 399 10.78 26.97 -12.47
N ARG A 400 10.78 26.13 -11.43
CA ARG A 400 10.16 24.81 -11.45
C ARG A 400 8.63 24.89 -11.55
N ARG A 401 7.99 25.91 -10.96
CA ARG A 401 6.55 26.13 -11.14
C ARG A 401 6.20 26.44 -12.59
N GLU A 402 6.95 27.33 -13.24
CA GLU A 402 6.69 27.68 -14.64
C GLU A 402 6.94 26.49 -15.56
N HIS A 403 8.03 25.74 -15.34
CA HIS A 403 8.30 24.51 -16.08
C HIS A 403 7.16 23.48 -15.99
N VAL A 404 6.62 23.24 -14.78
CA VAL A 404 5.50 22.30 -14.60
C VAL A 404 4.22 22.83 -15.24
N LYS A 405 4.01 24.15 -15.28
CA LYS A 405 2.88 24.78 -15.97
C LYS A 405 3.00 24.60 -17.49
N GLU A 406 4.17 24.82 -18.07
CA GLU A 406 4.44 24.56 -19.50
C GLU A 406 4.20 23.09 -19.85
N LEU A 407 4.65 22.18 -18.98
CA LEU A 407 4.49 20.75 -19.16
C LEU A 407 3.03 20.30 -19.06
N LEU A 408 2.24 20.91 -18.15
CA LEU A 408 0.78 20.73 -18.11
C LEU A 408 0.11 21.18 -19.43
N THR A 409 0.45 22.36 -19.92
CA THR A 409 -0.13 22.90 -21.16
C THR A 409 0.22 22.01 -22.36
N THR A 410 1.47 21.57 -22.45
CA THR A 410 1.95 20.69 -23.53
C THR A 410 1.18 19.38 -23.54
N GLU A 411 1.03 18.73 -22.38
CA GLU A 411 0.29 17.47 -22.27
C GLU A 411 -1.20 17.65 -22.59
N CYS A 412 -1.82 18.77 -22.18
CA CYS A 412 -3.20 19.09 -22.58
C CYS A 412 -3.35 19.16 -24.11
N VAL A 413 -2.39 19.79 -24.81
CA VAL A 413 -2.39 19.86 -26.28
C VAL A 413 -2.22 18.48 -26.90
N THR A 414 -1.28 17.66 -26.39
CA THR A 414 -1.08 16.29 -26.91
C THR A 414 -2.32 15.42 -26.75
N MET A 415 -3.13 15.62 -25.71
CA MET A 415 -4.37 14.88 -25.50
C MET A 415 -5.53 15.30 -26.42
N LEU A 416 -5.45 16.45 -27.08
CA LEU A 416 -6.46 16.95 -28.03
C LEU A 416 -6.29 16.34 -29.42
N ILE A 417 -5.06 15.96 -29.80
CA ILE A 417 -4.76 15.41 -31.12
C ILE A 417 -5.33 13.98 -31.24
N PRO A 418 -6.27 13.70 -32.18
CA PRO A 418 -6.73 12.36 -32.45
C PRO A 418 -5.60 11.47 -32.98
N ALA A 419 -5.59 10.18 -32.62
CA ALA A 419 -4.59 9.22 -33.10
C ALA A 419 -4.64 8.97 -34.62
N GLU A 420 -5.73 9.36 -35.28
CA GLU A 420 -5.84 9.41 -36.74
C GLU A 420 -5.65 10.87 -37.17
N MET A 421 -4.44 11.21 -37.64
CA MET A 421 -4.22 12.46 -38.35
C MET A 421 -5.07 12.43 -39.63
N ASP A 422 -6.08 13.29 -39.71
CA ASP A 422 -6.83 13.48 -40.95
C ASP A 422 -5.83 13.94 -42.03
N PHE A 423 -5.81 13.22 -43.16
CA PHE A 423 -4.85 13.44 -44.25
C PHE A 423 -4.95 14.86 -44.87
N PHE A 424 -6.07 15.55 -44.62
CA PHE A 424 -6.35 16.90 -45.08
C PHE A 424 -6.36 17.97 -43.98
N ASP A 425 -5.72 17.73 -42.83
CA ASP A 425 -5.61 18.73 -41.77
C ASP A 425 -4.51 19.76 -42.07
N PHE A 426 -4.83 20.72 -42.93
CA PHE A 426 -3.97 21.87 -43.24
C PHE A 426 -4.06 23.00 -42.20
N GLU A 427 -4.85 22.81 -41.13
CA GLU A 427 -5.10 23.79 -40.07
C GLU A 427 -4.84 23.19 -38.66
N ASN A 428 -3.65 22.66 -38.40
CA ASN A 428 -3.12 22.64 -37.03
C ASN A 428 -2.84 24.08 -36.59
N GLN A 429 -3.90 24.85 -36.31
CA GLN A 429 -3.88 26.28 -36.00
C GLN A 429 -3.75 26.53 -34.47
N PRO A 430 -3.19 27.69 -34.05
CA PRO A 430 -2.95 28.10 -32.66
C PRO A 430 -4.18 28.18 -31.72
N THR A 431 -5.38 27.87 -32.23
CA THR A 431 -6.66 27.94 -31.51
C THR A 431 -6.77 26.87 -30.42
N GLU A 432 -6.29 25.65 -30.67
CA GLU A 432 -6.31 24.55 -29.69
C GLU A 432 -5.29 24.77 -28.57
N SER A 433 -4.09 25.23 -28.90
CA SER A 433 -3.07 25.62 -27.92
C SER A 433 -3.53 26.75 -27.01
N PHE A 434 -4.21 27.76 -27.57
CA PHE A 434 -4.75 28.88 -26.80
C PHE A 434 -5.88 28.44 -25.86
N SER A 435 -6.71 27.47 -26.30
CA SER A 435 -7.75 26.88 -25.47
C SER A 435 -7.17 26.08 -24.29
N ALA A 436 -6.15 25.26 -24.53
CA ALA A 436 -5.45 24.48 -23.50
C ALA A 436 -4.75 25.38 -22.46
N GLU A 437 -4.03 26.42 -22.91
CA GLU A 437 -3.35 27.36 -22.01
C GLU A 437 -4.33 28.13 -21.12
N LYS A 438 -5.48 28.53 -21.68
CA LYS A 438 -6.55 29.16 -20.93
C LYS A 438 -7.14 28.21 -19.88
N GLU A 439 -7.45 26.96 -20.26
CA GLU A 439 -7.97 25.94 -19.33
C GLU A 439 -7.01 25.70 -18.15
N VAL A 440 -5.71 25.56 -18.42
CA VAL A 440 -4.68 25.40 -17.39
C VAL A 440 -4.61 26.63 -16.47
N THR A 441 -4.63 27.82 -17.04
CA THR A 441 -4.56 29.07 -16.25
C THR A 441 -5.79 29.24 -15.35
N ASP A 442 -6.99 28.98 -15.88
CA ASP A 442 -8.25 29.07 -15.13
C ASP A 442 -8.31 28.00 -14.03
N TYR A 443 -7.86 26.78 -14.33
CA TYR A 443 -7.72 25.73 -13.33
C TYR A 443 -6.77 26.12 -12.20
N LEU A 444 -5.58 26.66 -12.50
CA LEU A 444 -4.61 27.04 -11.47
C LEU A 444 -5.16 28.14 -10.54
N ARG A 445 -6.06 29.00 -11.04
CA ARG A 445 -6.74 30.05 -10.26
C ARG A 445 -8.00 29.60 -9.53
N SER A 446 -8.55 28.44 -9.88
CA SER A 446 -9.78 27.90 -9.28
C SER A 446 -9.59 27.38 -7.83
N GLY A 447 -10.66 26.83 -7.25
CA GLY A 447 -10.66 26.24 -5.90
C GLY A 447 -9.81 24.97 -5.73
N TYR A 448 -9.92 24.30 -4.59
CA TYR A 448 -9.08 23.13 -4.23
C TYR A 448 -9.86 21.81 -4.09
N GLU A 449 -11.18 21.86 -4.28
CA GLU A 449 -12.05 20.67 -4.23
C GLU A 449 -11.88 19.81 -5.47
N LEU A 450 -12.12 18.50 -5.35
CA LEU A 450 -11.86 17.57 -6.45
C LEU A 450 -12.85 17.78 -7.61
N GLU A 451 -14.09 18.19 -7.29
CA GLU A 451 -15.20 18.36 -8.22
C GLU A 451 -14.97 19.48 -9.24
N ILE A 452 -14.03 20.40 -8.99
CA ILE A 452 -13.69 21.47 -9.94
C ILE A 452 -13.20 20.91 -11.27
N LEU A 453 -12.60 19.71 -11.28
CA LEU A 453 -12.14 19.05 -12.50
C LEU A 453 -13.28 18.80 -13.49
N ASN A 454 -14.54 18.75 -13.05
CA ASN A 454 -15.68 18.64 -13.98
C ASN A 454 -15.83 19.85 -14.91
N GLN A 455 -15.21 20.99 -14.58
CA GLN A 455 -15.20 22.20 -15.39
C GLN A 455 -14.03 22.24 -16.39
N PHE A 456 -13.06 21.32 -16.24
CA PHE A 456 -11.82 21.27 -17.00
C PHE A 456 -11.61 19.87 -17.60
N PRO A 457 -12.25 19.55 -18.75
CA PRO A 457 -12.30 18.19 -19.30
C PRO A 457 -10.93 17.59 -19.59
N ASN A 458 -9.98 18.37 -20.09
CA ASN A 458 -8.64 17.88 -20.43
C ASN A 458 -7.85 17.57 -19.16
N LEU A 459 -7.89 18.49 -18.20
CA LEU A 459 -7.27 18.28 -16.89
C LEU A 459 -7.92 17.15 -16.10
N LYS A 460 -9.23 16.93 -16.25
CA LYS A 460 -9.94 15.78 -15.68
C LYS A 460 -9.43 14.47 -16.27
N LYS A 461 -9.28 14.39 -17.60
CA LYS A 461 -8.72 13.21 -18.29
C LYS A 461 -7.28 12.94 -17.86
N MET A 462 -6.44 13.99 -17.79
CA MET A 462 -5.07 13.89 -17.27
C MET A 462 -5.03 13.43 -15.82
N TYR A 463 -5.88 13.99 -14.96
CA TYR A 463 -6.00 13.55 -13.58
C TYR A 463 -6.35 12.06 -13.52
N MET A 464 -7.36 11.61 -14.29
CA MET A 464 -7.73 10.20 -14.34
C MET A 464 -6.59 9.30 -14.83
N LYS A 465 -5.81 9.72 -15.83
CA LYS A 465 -4.63 8.97 -16.31
C LYS A 465 -3.52 8.91 -15.25
N TYR A 466 -3.03 10.05 -14.79
CA TYR A 466 -1.82 10.15 -13.97
C TYR A 466 -2.05 9.90 -12.47
N ASN A 467 -3.28 10.05 -11.95
CA ASN A 467 -3.61 9.80 -10.54
C ASN A 467 -4.27 8.44 -10.28
N THR A 468 -4.55 7.66 -11.32
CA THR A 468 -5.03 6.28 -11.17
C THR A 468 -4.01 5.39 -10.45
N PRO A 469 -2.69 5.45 -10.72
CA PRO A 469 -1.71 4.74 -9.91
C PRO A 469 -1.73 5.13 -8.42
N THR A 470 -1.38 4.19 -7.55
CA THR A 470 -1.06 4.47 -6.14
C THR A 470 0.45 4.65 -5.97
N PRO A 471 0.91 5.44 -4.99
CA PRO A 471 2.33 5.47 -4.64
C PRO A 471 2.78 4.23 -3.86
N SER A 472 1.90 3.26 -3.60
CA SER A 472 2.11 2.19 -2.63
C SER A 472 1.47 0.88 -3.06
N SER A 473 2.16 -0.24 -2.84
CA SER A 473 1.62 -1.60 -2.95
C SER A 473 0.73 -2.02 -1.75
N ALA A 474 0.45 -1.09 -0.82
CA ALA A 474 -0.45 -1.35 0.31
C ALA A 474 -1.80 -2.01 -0.05
N PRO A 475 -2.44 -1.74 -1.20
CA PRO A 475 -3.68 -2.42 -1.57
C PRO A 475 -3.57 -3.95 -1.65
N VAL A 476 -2.48 -4.48 -2.21
CA VAL A 476 -2.24 -5.93 -2.26
C VAL A 476 -1.84 -6.48 -0.89
N GLU A 477 -1.14 -5.72 -0.05
CA GLU A 477 -0.92 -6.11 1.35
C GLU A 477 -2.23 -6.24 2.15
N ARG A 478 -3.23 -5.39 1.87
CA ARG A 478 -4.57 -5.51 2.48
C ARG A 478 -5.29 -6.77 2.00
N LEU A 479 -5.12 -7.14 0.72
CA LEU A 479 -5.60 -8.42 0.19
C LEU A 479 -4.99 -9.61 0.96
N PHE A 480 -3.67 -9.60 1.19
CA PHE A 480 -2.99 -10.64 1.97
C PHE A 480 -3.42 -10.68 3.43
N SER A 481 -3.64 -9.52 4.04
CA SER A 481 -4.15 -9.41 5.41
C SER A 481 -5.53 -10.08 5.53
N LEU A 482 -6.40 -9.91 4.53
CA LEU A 482 -7.68 -10.64 4.43
C LEU A 482 -7.45 -12.13 4.15
N GLY A 483 -6.47 -12.47 3.32
CA GLY A 483 -6.04 -13.84 3.02
C GLY A 483 -5.63 -14.62 4.28
N GLY A 484 -4.90 -14.00 5.19
CA GLY A 484 -4.53 -14.58 6.49
C GLY A 484 -5.72 -14.99 7.35
N LEU A 485 -6.85 -14.28 7.23
CA LEU A 485 -8.10 -14.64 7.92
C LEU A 485 -8.81 -15.83 7.26
N VAL A 486 -8.56 -16.09 5.97
CA VAL A 486 -9.12 -17.23 5.24
C VAL A 486 -8.26 -18.49 5.43
N LEU A 487 -6.93 -18.34 5.34
CA LEU A 487 -5.93 -19.39 5.60
C LEU A 487 -5.62 -19.51 7.09
N SER A 488 -6.61 -19.94 7.88
CA SER A 488 -6.38 -20.23 9.30
C SER A 488 -5.80 -21.64 9.49
N PRO A 489 -5.02 -21.89 10.57
CA PRO A 489 -4.52 -23.23 10.90
C PRO A 489 -5.62 -24.30 10.98
N LYS A 490 -6.84 -23.89 11.35
CA LYS A 490 -8.02 -24.76 11.44
C LYS A 490 -8.66 -25.08 10.07
N ARG A 491 -8.25 -24.42 8.98
CA ARG A 491 -8.75 -24.60 7.60
C ARG A 491 -7.72 -25.28 6.69
N ASN A 492 -6.99 -26.26 7.21
CA ASN A 492 -5.88 -26.96 6.53
C ASN A 492 -6.25 -27.81 5.30
N ARG A 493 -7.54 -28.03 5.00
CA ARG A 493 -8.02 -28.80 3.81
C ARG A 493 -8.56 -27.93 2.67
N LEU A 494 -8.32 -26.62 2.71
CA LEU A 494 -8.75 -25.71 1.64
C LEU A 494 -7.78 -25.81 0.44
N SER A 495 -8.29 -26.13 -0.74
CA SER A 495 -7.50 -26.15 -1.97
C SER A 495 -7.15 -24.72 -2.39
N ASP A 496 -5.99 -24.54 -3.05
CA ASP A 496 -5.48 -23.22 -3.43
C ASP A 496 -6.50 -22.43 -4.27
N ARG A 497 -7.12 -23.07 -5.27
CA ARG A 497 -8.21 -22.48 -6.08
C ARG A 497 -9.42 -22.02 -5.24
N ARG A 498 -9.81 -22.80 -4.22
CA ARG A 498 -10.95 -22.43 -3.36
C ARG A 498 -10.58 -21.31 -2.40
N PHE A 499 -9.34 -21.30 -1.92
CA PHE A 499 -8.80 -20.21 -1.14
C PHE A 499 -8.87 -18.90 -1.93
N GLU A 500 -8.34 -18.91 -3.15
CA GLU A 500 -8.35 -17.74 -4.03
C GLU A 500 -9.76 -17.23 -4.28
N LYS A 501 -10.68 -18.09 -4.74
CA LYS A 501 -12.09 -17.68 -4.98
C LYS A 501 -12.71 -17.05 -3.74
N LEU A 502 -12.59 -17.69 -2.57
CA LEU A 502 -13.13 -17.17 -1.31
C LEU A 502 -12.54 -15.82 -0.92
N LEU A 503 -11.25 -15.61 -1.16
CA LEU A 503 -10.58 -14.36 -0.88
C LEU A 503 -11.07 -13.26 -1.84
N LEU A 504 -11.13 -13.55 -3.14
CA LEU A 504 -11.59 -12.60 -4.15
C LEU A 504 -13.04 -12.19 -3.92
N MET A 505 -13.97 -13.13 -3.68
CA MET A 505 -15.36 -12.78 -3.35
C MET A 505 -15.48 -11.95 -2.06
N ARG A 506 -14.64 -12.23 -1.07
CA ARG A 506 -14.63 -11.45 0.17
C ARG A 506 -14.12 -10.03 -0.07
N TYR A 507 -13.08 -9.87 -0.87
CA TYR A 507 -12.53 -8.56 -1.21
C TYR A 507 -13.50 -7.77 -2.09
N ASN A 508 -13.96 -8.39 -3.18
CA ASN A 508 -14.81 -7.84 -4.24
C ASN A 508 -16.31 -7.93 -3.91
N HIS A 509 -16.69 -7.98 -2.63
CA HIS A 509 -18.08 -8.14 -2.21
C HIS A 509 -19.04 -7.09 -2.82
N CYS A 510 -18.55 -5.90 -3.19
CA CYS A 510 -19.35 -4.87 -3.89
C CYS A 510 -19.84 -5.30 -5.29
N PHE A 511 -19.17 -6.27 -5.92
CA PHE A 511 -19.52 -6.82 -7.24
C PHE A 511 -20.46 -8.03 -7.15
N THR A 512 -20.82 -8.45 -5.92
CA THR A 512 -21.85 -9.47 -5.72
C THR A 512 -23.25 -8.84 -5.75
N PRO A 513 -24.28 -9.53 -6.27
CA PRO A 513 -25.63 -8.99 -6.32
C PRO A 513 -26.10 -8.58 -4.93
N LYS A 514 -26.51 -7.32 -4.77
CA LYS A 514 -27.33 -6.94 -3.60
C LYS A 514 -28.69 -7.61 -3.82
N GLU A 515 -29.09 -8.50 -2.92
CA GLU A 515 -30.47 -9.00 -2.92
C GLU A 515 -31.39 -7.78 -2.89
N ASN A 516 -32.11 -7.56 -3.99
CA ASN A 516 -33.19 -6.58 -4.03
C ASN A 516 -34.11 -6.91 -2.85
N LYS A 517 -34.21 -5.98 -1.90
CA LYS A 517 -35.29 -6.02 -0.92
C LYS A 517 -36.56 -5.99 -1.77
N LYS A 518 -37.23 -7.14 -1.88
CA LYS A 518 -38.64 -7.18 -2.26
C LYS A 518 -39.37 -6.39 -1.17
N THR A 519 -39.56 -5.09 -1.40
CA THR A 519 -40.60 -4.31 -0.73
C THR A 519 -41.95 -4.71 -1.27
#